data_AF-A0A672I1I2-F1
#
_entry.id   AF-A0A672I1I2-F1
#
_cell.length_a   1.000
_cell.length_b   1.000
_cell.length_c   1.000
_cell.angle_alpha   90.00
_cell.angle_beta   90.00
_cell.angle_gamma   90.00
#
_symmetry.space_group_name_H-M   'P 1'
#
loop_
_entity.id
_entity.type
_entity.pdbx_description
1 polymer ?
#
loop_
_entity_poly.entity_id
_entity_poly.type
_entity_poly.pdbx_seq_one_letter_code
_entity_poly.pdbx_strand_id
1 'polypeptide(L)'
;VSAPLSRSLDRLPLLDPDSLRAAREFADKAVKMHKIFAVQGRYPVIRAALRARGWVEQCMHSSKQKVHHSDDAEKPPDPQRLHDLMSHLVRNKMVYFYWTNRRHSINSNNLHKDQFTNHFEKAGTFTTKVGLCMNLRNLHWFDSANPDTFFPRCYRLGAQDERIAFIEDYRRTACVGLLKYIVEMDRGVQGEGPSYNIKCTTSLLRLCQRKQNKRQPRLDLSQITSSALQVCQEFLESFEHHDIDMSSETPPMLSQLLSGLSSEMKAVSPQLEIDGIHNIWIIKPGAKSRGRGIKCARRLDQILRVVDGDPTLINERKWVVQKYLERPFLVHGTKFDVRQWFLVTDWNPLTIWFYKKCYLRFSTQPYSLDTLDSSVHLCNNSIQKHLTPSQQRHQCIPTDNMWSDKEFRAFLSTGGRKSQWETVVVPGMKKAVIHALQTSQDLMDSRKNTFELYGADFMLGRDLHPWLIEINASPTMAPSTPVTARLCAAVQEDTLRVVLDRRLDRTANTGDFELIYKQAAVDIPQYVGVNLLVEGFAIKGASPLPPLRSSKRSAPKHRGAITEKNPAEKVKLLPKMRAVKSLLQNTSGTVCEPITSSARESEQVDLQRFWASLVVEPWIKR
;
A
#
# COMPACT_ATOMS: atom_id res chain seq x y z
N VAL A 1 -18.85 -15.71 -65.83
CA VAL A 1 -19.42 -16.27 -64.57
C VAL A 1 -19.21 -15.25 -63.48
N SER A 2 -20.21 -14.40 -63.30
CA SER A 2 -20.20 -13.19 -62.49
C SER A 2 -20.84 -13.53 -61.14
N ALA A 3 -20.10 -13.44 -60.05
CA ALA A 3 -20.65 -13.58 -58.70
C ALA A 3 -20.74 -12.18 -58.06
N PRO A 4 -21.92 -11.72 -57.62
CA PRO A 4 -22.07 -10.38 -57.07
C PRO A 4 -21.63 -10.32 -55.59
N LEU A 5 -20.80 -9.32 -55.29
CA LEU A 5 -20.52 -8.80 -53.96
C LEU A 5 -21.76 -8.07 -53.43
N SER A 6 -22.75 -8.79 -52.88
CA SER A 6 -23.88 -8.16 -52.19
C SER A 6 -24.40 -9.02 -51.04
N ARG A 7 -23.64 -9.17 -49.96
CA ARG A 7 -24.17 -9.72 -48.70
C ARG A 7 -23.55 -9.02 -47.50
N SER A 8 -24.14 -7.90 -47.09
CA SER A 8 -24.30 -7.53 -45.66
C SER A 8 -25.09 -6.22 -45.41
N LEU A 9 -25.64 -5.55 -46.43
CA LEU A 9 -26.44 -4.34 -46.24
C LEU A 9 -27.95 -4.60 -46.01
N ASP A 10 -28.45 -5.80 -46.27
CA ASP A 10 -29.91 -6.08 -46.34
C ASP A 10 -30.59 -6.40 -44.99
N ARG A 11 -30.08 -5.93 -43.86
CA ARG A 11 -30.78 -6.05 -42.56
C ARG A 11 -30.62 -4.81 -41.67
N LEU A 12 -30.80 -3.63 -42.24
CA LEU A 12 -31.09 -2.42 -41.49
C LEU A 12 -32.47 -1.92 -41.95
N PRO A 13 -33.45 -1.67 -41.05
CA PRO A 13 -34.65 -0.94 -41.45
C PRO A 13 -34.22 0.38 -42.07
N LEU A 14 -34.85 0.80 -43.17
CA LEU A 14 -34.55 2.04 -43.90
C LEU A 14 -34.39 3.20 -42.91
N LEU A 15 -33.14 3.61 -42.68
CA LEU A 15 -32.86 4.86 -41.97
C LEU A 15 -33.31 5.99 -42.89
N ASP A 16 -34.01 6.97 -42.32
CA ASP A 16 -34.40 8.19 -43.01
C ASP A 16 -33.16 8.84 -43.71
N PRO A 17 -33.27 9.24 -44.99
CA PRO A 17 -32.17 9.86 -45.74
C PRO A 17 -31.57 11.11 -45.06
N ASP A 18 -32.37 11.89 -44.34
CA ASP A 18 -31.88 13.06 -43.61
C ASP A 18 -31.00 12.67 -42.43
N SER A 19 -31.41 11.66 -41.66
CA SER A 19 -30.63 11.07 -40.58
C SER A 19 -29.30 10.50 -41.07
N LEU A 20 -29.27 9.89 -42.26
CA LEU A 20 -28.04 9.38 -42.87
C LEU A 20 -27.10 10.50 -43.34
N ARG A 21 -27.65 11.56 -43.93
CA ARG A 21 -26.89 12.77 -44.28
C ARG A 21 -26.27 13.42 -43.04
N ALA A 22 -27.07 13.65 -42.00
CA ALA A 22 -26.62 14.22 -40.74
C ALA A 22 -25.53 13.37 -40.07
N ALA A 23 -25.70 12.04 -40.04
CA ALA A 23 -24.69 11.12 -39.51
C ALA A 23 -23.36 11.23 -40.26
N ARG A 24 -23.41 11.35 -41.59
CA ARG A 24 -22.23 11.49 -42.44
C ARG A 24 -21.52 12.81 -42.24
N GLU A 25 -22.26 13.92 -42.22
CA GLU A 25 -21.69 15.24 -41.95
C GLU A 25 -21.02 15.29 -40.56
N PHE A 26 -21.66 14.71 -39.55
CA PHE A 26 -21.09 14.62 -38.21
C PHE A 26 -19.82 13.78 -38.17
N ALA A 27 -19.83 12.61 -38.82
CA ALA A 27 -18.65 11.74 -38.93
C ALA A 27 -17.49 12.43 -39.67
N ASP A 28 -17.77 13.08 -40.80
CA ASP A 28 -16.75 13.81 -41.58
C ASP A 28 -16.18 14.99 -40.78
N LYS A 29 -17.02 15.71 -40.03
CA LYS A 29 -16.55 16.74 -39.09
C LYS A 29 -15.66 16.17 -37.99
N ALA A 30 -16.05 15.05 -37.39
CA ALA A 30 -15.25 14.40 -36.35
C ALA A 30 -13.89 13.92 -36.88
N VAL A 31 -13.83 13.39 -38.10
CA VAL A 31 -12.57 13.03 -38.77
C VAL A 31 -11.69 14.26 -38.98
N LYS A 32 -12.24 15.35 -39.51
CA LYS A 32 -11.50 16.62 -39.71
C LYS A 32 -10.98 17.23 -38.40
N MET A 33 -11.73 17.08 -37.31
CA MET A 33 -11.37 17.60 -35.99
C MET A 33 -10.52 16.64 -35.14
N HIS A 34 -10.12 15.48 -35.69
CA HIS A 34 -9.36 14.46 -34.97
C HIS A 34 -10.11 13.93 -33.72
N LYS A 35 -11.44 13.84 -33.79
CA LYS A 35 -12.35 13.43 -32.71
C LYS A 35 -12.91 12.02 -32.90
N ILE A 36 -12.03 11.07 -33.22
CA ILE A 36 -12.39 9.65 -33.28
C ILE A 36 -11.85 8.95 -32.03
N PHE A 37 -12.69 8.20 -31.33
CA PHE A 37 -12.30 7.48 -30.11
C PHE A 37 -12.65 6.00 -30.18
N ALA A 38 -11.97 5.18 -29.37
CA ALA A 38 -12.31 3.77 -29.21
C ALA A 38 -12.24 3.36 -27.74
N VAL A 39 -13.28 2.68 -27.27
CA VAL A 39 -13.41 2.21 -25.89
C VAL A 39 -13.43 0.68 -25.86
N GLN A 40 -12.47 0.09 -25.15
CA GLN A 40 -12.50 -1.34 -24.83
C GLN A 40 -12.95 -1.56 -23.39
N GLY A 41 -14.12 -2.18 -23.23
CA GLY A 41 -14.72 -2.48 -21.94
C GLY A 41 -16.08 -1.80 -21.74
N ARG A 42 -16.63 -1.99 -20.55
CA ARG A 42 -17.94 -1.45 -20.15
C ARG A 42 -17.78 -0.08 -19.48
N TYR A 43 -17.54 0.95 -20.29
CA TYR A 43 -17.44 2.35 -19.84
C TYR A 43 -18.53 3.22 -20.50
N PRO A 44 -19.81 3.09 -20.11
CA PRO A 44 -20.89 3.89 -20.67
C PRO A 44 -20.71 5.39 -20.40
N VAL A 45 -20.15 5.74 -19.22
CA VAL A 45 -19.87 7.14 -18.84
C VAL A 45 -18.88 7.78 -19.80
N ILE A 46 -17.74 7.12 -20.06
CA ILE A 46 -16.73 7.62 -21.02
C ILE A 46 -17.31 7.78 -22.42
N ARG A 47 -18.11 6.80 -22.89
CA ARG A 47 -18.77 6.91 -24.20
C ARG A 47 -19.70 8.11 -24.26
N ALA A 48 -20.59 8.27 -23.28
CA ALA A 48 -21.53 9.38 -23.22
C ALA A 48 -20.80 10.73 -23.17
N ALA A 49 -19.77 10.82 -22.32
CA ALA A 49 -18.96 12.02 -22.13
C ALA A 49 -18.19 12.46 -23.39
N LEU A 50 -17.61 11.52 -24.13
CA LEU A 50 -16.92 11.79 -25.40
C LEU A 50 -17.91 12.18 -26.50
N ARG A 51 -19.04 11.47 -26.59
CA ARG A 51 -20.12 11.81 -27.55
C ARG A 51 -20.65 13.23 -27.30
N ALA A 52 -20.87 13.62 -26.05
CA ALA A 52 -21.26 14.98 -25.67
C ALA A 52 -20.23 16.05 -26.09
N ARG A 53 -18.95 15.68 -26.21
CA ARG A 53 -17.85 16.54 -26.70
C ARG A 53 -17.70 16.52 -28.24
N GLY A 54 -18.64 15.90 -28.95
CA GLY A 54 -18.63 15.80 -30.40
C GLY A 54 -17.68 14.74 -30.95
N TRP A 55 -17.33 13.72 -30.17
CA TRP A 55 -16.50 12.61 -30.63
C TRP A 55 -17.35 11.46 -31.20
N VAL A 56 -16.78 10.75 -32.18
CA VAL A 56 -17.39 9.58 -32.81
C VAL A 56 -16.65 8.31 -32.40
N GLU A 57 -17.40 7.31 -31.95
CA GLU A 57 -16.84 6.02 -31.54
C GLU A 57 -16.53 5.16 -32.76
N GLN A 58 -15.32 4.60 -32.81
CA GLN A 58 -14.95 3.50 -33.67
C GLN A 58 -15.00 2.20 -32.85
N CYS A 59 -16.08 1.45 -32.99
CA CYS A 59 -16.28 0.20 -32.27
C CYS A 59 -15.18 -0.81 -32.63
N MET A 60 -14.45 -1.29 -31.62
CA MET A 60 -13.46 -2.35 -31.81
C MET A 60 -14.15 -3.68 -32.14
N HIS A 61 -13.58 -4.45 -33.08
CA HIS A 61 -14.16 -5.66 -33.68
C HIS A 61 -14.65 -6.76 -32.72
N SER A 62 -14.32 -6.71 -31.42
CA SER A 62 -14.70 -7.72 -30.42
C SER A 62 -15.97 -7.40 -29.61
N SER A 63 -16.66 -6.29 -29.86
CA SER A 63 -17.77 -5.82 -28.97
C SER A 63 -19.19 -6.16 -29.45
N LYS A 64 -19.38 -6.99 -30.49
CA LYS A 64 -20.72 -7.41 -30.92
C LYS A 64 -21.31 -8.44 -29.94
N GLN A 65 -21.81 -7.99 -28.79
CA GLN A 65 -22.81 -8.77 -28.04
C GLN A 65 -24.14 -8.61 -28.77
N LYS A 66 -24.69 -9.73 -29.28
CA LYS A 66 -26.03 -9.81 -29.87
C LYS A 66 -27.05 -9.37 -28.82
N VAL A 67 -27.66 -8.21 -29.00
CA VAL A 67 -28.91 -7.85 -28.32
C VAL A 67 -30.03 -8.41 -29.20
N HIS A 68 -30.76 -9.40 -28.70
CA HIS A 68 -32.02 -9.82 -29.30
C HIS A 68 -33.04 -8.71 -29.03
N HIS A 69 -33.48 -8.02 -30.08
CA HIS A 69 -34.67 -7.17 -30.04
C HIS A 69 -35.84 -7.96 -30.61
N SER A 70 -36.89 -8.10 -29.82
CA SER A 70 -38.23 -8.46 -30.29
C SER A 70 -38.80 -7.29 -31.10
N ASP A 71 -39.38 -7.61 -32.25
CA ASP A 71 -40.12 -6.70 -33.11
C ASP A 71 -41.29 -6.07 -32.35
N ASP A 72 -41.41 -4.74 -32.35
CA ASP A 72 -42.67 -4.02 -32.51
C ASP A 72 -42.50 -2.49 -32.54
N ALA A 73 -43.21 -1.90 -33.51
CA ALA A 73 -43.71 -0.52 -33.66
C ALA A 73 -42.76 0.70 -33.62
N GLU A 74 -43.03 1.61 -34.56
CA GLU A 74 -42.41 2.91 -34.81
C GLU A 74 -42.07 3.70 -33.53
N LYS A 75 -40.77 3.82 -33.26
CA LYS A 75 -40.19 4.76 -32.29
C LYS A 75 -39.15 5.62 -33.01
N PRO A 76 -38.89 6.86 -32.52
CA PRO A 76 -37.85 7.74 -33.07
C PRO A 76 -36.52 7.00 -33.20
N PRO A 77 -35.64 7.40 -34.14
CA PRO A 77 -34.41 6.67 -34.41
C PRO A 77 -33.62 6.50 -33.11
N ASP A 78 -33.50 5.25 -32.68
CA ASP A 78 -32.78 4.88 -31.48
C ASP A 78 -31.38 5.52 -31.52
N PRO A 79 -31.00 6.35 -30.52
CA PRO A 79 -29.68 6.98 -30.47
C PRO A 79 -28.54 5.99 -30.68
N GLN A 80 -28.72 4.73 -30.25
CA GLN A 80 -27.74 3.67 -30.46
C GLN A 80 -27.57 3.31 -31.95
N ARG A 81 -28.64 3.29 -32.75
CA ARG A 81 -28.57 3.02 -34.20
C ARG A 81 -27.77 4.09 -34.94
N LEU A 82 -27.93 5.35 -34.58
CA LEU A 82 -27.16 6.46 -35.17
C LEU A 82 -25.67 6.34 -34.84
N HIS A 83 -25.34 5.95 -33.60
CA HIS A 83 -23.96 5.70 -33.19
C HIS A 83 -23.34 4.51 -33.94
N ASP A 84 -24.11 3.44 -34.18
CA ASP A 84 -23.64 2.27 -34.93
C ASP A 84 -23.34 2.62 -36.40
N LEU A 85 -24.21 3.45 -37.03
CA LEU A 85 -23.97 3.98 -38.37
C LEU A 85 -22.69 4.82 -38.42
N MET A 86 -22.55 5.80 -37.51
CA MET A 86 -21.36 6.63 -37.46
C MET A 86 -20.08 5.82 -37.21
N SER A 87 -20.16 4.78 -36.36
CA SER A 87 -19.05 3.85 -36.15
C SER A 87 -18.68 3.09 -37.42
N HIS A 88 -19.64 2.76 -38.29
CA HIS A 88 -19.35 2.14 -39.58
C HIS A 88 -18.65 3.12 -40.53
N LEU A 89 -19.09 4.39 -40.56
CA LEU A 89 -18.51 5.42 -41.41
C LEU A 89 -17.04 5.72 -41.07
N VAL A 90 -16.66 5.63 -39.78
CA VAL A 90 -15.29 5.90 -39.33
C VAL A 90 -14.42 4.64 -39.16
N ARG A 91 -14.90 3.45 -39.57
CA ARG A 91 -14.24 2.15 -39.31
C ARG A 91 -12.79 2.04 -39.81
N ASN A 92 -12.43 2.80 -40.84
CA ASN A 92 -11.10 2.81 -41.47
C ASN A 92 -10.35 4.13 -41.20
N LYS A 93 -10.78 4.91 -40.21
CA LYS A 93 -10.12 6.17 -39.82
C LYS A 93 -9.20 5.93 -38.62
N MET A 94 -8.26 6.85 -38.40
CA MET A 94 -7.37 6.79 -37.25
C MET A 94 -8.14 7.18 -35.98
N VAL A 95 -7.96 6.39 -34.92
CA VAL A 95 -8.47 6.72 -33.58
C VAL A 95 -7.50 7.66 -32.90
N TYR A 96 -7.98 8.76 -32.33
CA TYR A 96 -7.18 9.74 -31.60
C TYR A 96 -7.28 9.58 -30.09
N PHE A 97 -8.30 8.89 -29.57
CA PHE A 97 -8.45 8.70 -28.13
C PHE A 97 -8.83 7.26 -27.80
N TYR A 98 -7.96 6.59 -27.05
CA TYR A 98 -8.19 5.23 -26.60
C TYR A 98 -8.47 5.18 -25.10
N TRP A 99 -9.52 4.43 -24.75
CA TRP A 99 -9.82 4.09 -23.37
C TRP A 99 -9.98 2.58 -23.21
N THR A 100 -9.11 1.94 -22.43
CA THR A 100 -9.13 0.49 -22.25
C THR A 100 -9.17 0.09 -20.78
N ASN A 101 -9.64 -1.13 -20.52
CA ASN A 101 -9.58 -1.77 -19.19
C ASN A 101 -8.17 -2.18 -18.77
N ARG A 102 -7.28 -2.45 -19.73
CA ARG A 102 -5.97 -3.06 -19.48
C ARG A 102 -4.92 -2.34 -20.31
N ARG A 103 -3.76 -2.10 -19.70
CA ARG A 103 -2.59 -1.51 -20.35
C ARG A 103 -2.20 -2.20 -21.67
N HIS A 104 -2.10 -3.54 -21.66
CA HIS A 104 -1.65 -4.32 -22.83
C HIS A 104 -2.67 -4.46 -23.95
N SER A 105 -3.83 -3.84 -23.81
CA SER A 105 -4.85 -3.84 -24.86
C SER A 105 -4.42 -3.09 -26.12
N ILE A 106 -3.54 -2.10 -25.95
CA ILE A 106 -3.01 -1.27 -27.02
C ILE A 106 -1.52 -1.13 -26.78
N ASN A 107 -0.74 -1.31 -27.84
CA ASN A 107 0.69 -1.04 -27.76
C ASN A 107 0.92 0.47 -27.88
N SER A 108 1.26 1.12 -26.76
CA SER A 108 1.53 2.56 -26.71
C SER A 108 2.71 3.00 -27.59
N ASN A 109 3.64 2.09 -27.89
CA ASN A 109 4.83 2.40 -28.70
C ASN A 109 4.50 2.56 -30.18
N ASN A 110 3.37 2.02 -30.61
CA ASN A 110 2.87 2.15 -31.96
C ASN A 110 1.94 3.37 -32.13
N LEU A 111 1.69 4.13 -31.07
CA LEU A 111 0.81 5.29 -31.12
C LEU A 111 1.56 6.55 -31.55
N HIS A 112 1.01 7.28 -32.51
CA HIS A 112 1.45 8.61 -32.90
C HIS A 112 1.38 9.59 -31.73
N LYS A 113 2.21 10.65 -31.76
CA LYS A 113 2.35 11.61 -30.65
C LYS A 113 1.05 12.30 -30.26
N ASP A 114 0.10 12.45 -31.16
CA ASP A 114 -1.19 13.12 -31.00
C ASP A 114 -2.31 12.19 -30.50
N GLN A 115 -2.10 10.86 -30.50
CA GLN A 115 -3.08 9.89 -29.99
C GLN A 115 -3.02 9.81 -28.46
N PHE A 116 -4.18 9.69 -27.83
CA PHE A 116 -4.33 9.58 -26.38
C PHE A 116 -4.53 8.13 -25.94
N THR A 117 -4.00 7.78 -24.77
CA THR A 117 -4.26 6.51 -24.11
C THR A 117 -4.32 6.69 -22.59
N ASN A 118 -5.21 5.95 -21.94
CA ASN A 118 -5.45 6.02 -20.49
C ASN A 118 -4.56 5.09 -19.65
N HIS A 119 -3.41 4.63 -20.20
CA HIS A 119 -2.40 3.87 -19.48
C HIS A 119 -0.99 4.24 -19.91
N PHE A 120 -0.07 4.35 -18.95
CA PHE A 120 1.36 4.43 -19.24
C PHE A 120 1.90 3.11 -19.79
N GLU A 121 3.00 3.16 -20.55
CA GLU A 121 3.63 1.93 -21.07
C GLU A 121 4.09 1.05 -19.92
N LYS A 122 4.57 1.62 -18.81
CA LYS A 122 4.92 0.89 -17.58
C LYS A 122 3.78 1.03 -16.56
N ALA A 123 3.51 -0.05 -15.82
CA ALA A 123 2.47 -0.02 -14.78
C ALA A 123 2.90 0.74 -13.53
N GLY A 124 4.19 1.09 -13.41
CA GLY A 124 4.78 1.67 -12.21
C GLY A 124 5.10 0.61 -11.15
N THR A 125 6.34 0.57 -10.69
CA THR A 125 6.76 -0.33 -9.59
C THR A 125 5.98 -0.05 -8.30
N PHE A 126 5.58 1.20 -8.06
CA PHE A 126 4.73 1.65 -6.95
C PHE A 126 3.33 1.02 -6.91
N THR A 127 2.86 0.40 -8.01
CA THR A 127 1.56 -0.30 -8.03
C THR A 127 1.66 -1.76 -7.55
N THR A 128 2.88 -2.24 -7.34
CA THR A 128 3.15 -3.54 -6.71
C THR A 128 3.54 -3.33 -5.26
N LYS A 129 3.23 -4.28 -4.39
CA LYS A 129 3.56 -4.16 -2.96
C LYS A 129 5.06 -4.21 -2.73
N VAL A 130 5.75 -5.03 -3.52
CA VAL A 130 7.21 -5.16 -3.50
C VAL A 130 7.87 -3.87 -4.00
N GLY A 131 7.43 -3.35 -5.15
CA GLY A 131 8.00 -2.13 -5.71
C GLY A 131 7.73 -0.91 -4.83
N LEU A 132 6.50 -0.73 -4.34
CA LEU A 132 6.19 0.35 -3.40
C LEU A 132 7.05 0.29 -2.13
N CYS A 133 7.23 -0.90 -1.55
CA CYS A 133 8.11 -1.13 -0.40
C CYS A 133 9.55 -0.71 -0.70
N MET A 134 10.10 -1.09 -1.86
CA MET A 134 11.47 -0.74 -2.23
C MET A 134 11.64 0.74 -2.54
N ASN A 135 10.71 1.32 -3.30
CA ASN A 135 10.79 2.71 -3.74
C ASN A 135 10.76 3.66 -2.54
N LEU A 136 9.88 3.43 -1.56
CA LEU A 136 9.74 4.30 -0.40
C LEU A 136 10.95 4.29 0.55
N ARG A 137 11.78 3.24 0.55
CA ARG A 137 13.04 3.25 1.30
C ARG A 137 14.06 4.23 0.72
N ASN A 138 13.98 4.46 -0.57
CA ASN A 138 14.83 5.41 -1.28
C ASN A 138 14.24 6.84 -1.27
N LEU A 139 13.19 7.09 -0.46
CA LEU A 139 12.54 8.40 -0.40
C LEU A 139 13.51 9.53 -0.06
N HIS A 140 14.52 9.26 0.77
CA HIS A 140 15.54 10.22 1.18
C HIS A 140 16.37 10.81 0.02
N TRP A 141 16.38 10.17 -1.15
CA TRP A 141 16.99 10.74 -2.36
C TRP A 141 16.14 11.82 -3.05
N PHE A 142 14.84 11.90 -2.71
CA PHE A 142 13.88 12.77 -3.37
C PHE A 142 13.24 13.80 -2.42
N ASP A 143 13.15 13.49 -1.12
CA ASP A 143 12.54 14.33 -0.09
C ASP A 143 13.08 13.95 1.30
N SER A 144 13.12 14.91 2.24
CA SER A 144 13.57 14.66 3.63
C SER A 144 12.52 13.98 4.51
N ALA A 145 11.30 13.73 4.02
CA ALA A 145 10.25 13.07 4.76
C ALA A 145 10.63 11.61 5.11
N ASN A 146 10.34 11.21 6.34
CA ASN A 146 10.50 9.83 6.77
C ASN A 146 9.32 8.96 6.25
N PRO A 147 9.56 7.92 5.44
CA PRO A 147 8.50 7.02 4.94
C PRO A 147 7.71 6.33 6.05
N ASP A 148 8.33 6.08 7.21
CA ASP A 148 7.69 5.40 8.34
C ASP A 148 6.58 6.23 9.02
N THR A 149 6.42 7.49 8.64
CA THR A 149 5.33 8.36 9.13
C THR A 149 4.00 8.17 8.39
N PHE A 150 4.03 7.53 7.21
CA PHE A 150 2.83 7.35 6.38
C PHE A 150 2.75 5.99 5.68
N PHE A 151 3.78 5.16 5.74
CA PHE A 151 3.78 3.81 5.18
C PHE A 151 4.20 2.80 6.25
N PRO A 152 3.36 1.81 6.61
CA PRO A 152 3.73 0.84 7.63
C PRO A 152 4.95 0.04 7.18
N ARG A 153 5.92 -0.13 8.08
CA ARG A 153 7.20 -0.77 7.79
C ARG A 153 7.01 -2.16 7.17
N CYS A 154 7.81 -2.43 6.15
CA CYS A 154 7.57 -3.50 5.19
C CYS A 154 8.90 -4.12 4.73
N TYR A 155 8.90 -5.45 4.59
CA TYR A 155 10.09 -6.26 4.32
C TYR A 155 9.82 -7.32 3.24
N ARG A 156 10.80 -7.58 2.38
CA ARG A 156 10.83 -8.66 1.40
C ARG A 156 11.60 -9.83 1.98
N LEU A 157 10.89 -10.83 2.47
CA LEU A 157 11.53 -11.99 3.11
C LEU A 157 12.34 -12.88 2.16
N GLY A 158 12.26 -12.66 0.85
CA GLY A 158 13.11 -13.33 -0.13
C GLY A 158 14.55 -12.80 -0.19
N ALA A 159 14.82 -11.61 0.35
CA ALA A 159 16.16 -11.06 0.46
C ALA A 159 16.71 -11.32 1.87
N GLN A 160 17.93 -11.86 1.96
CA GLN A 160 18.47 -12.38 3.23
C GLN A 160 18.71 -11.27 4.26
N ASP A 161 19.23 -10.14 3.82
CA ASP A 161 19.40 -8.92 4.59
C ASP A 161 18.06 -8.41 5.14
N GLU A 162 17.04 -8.33 4.29
CA GLU A 162 15.71 -7.90 4.72
C GLU A 162 15.02 -8.89 5.65
N ARG A 163 15.27 -10.19 5.46
CA ARG A 163 14.79 -11.24 6.35
C ARG A 163 15.39 -11.09 7.74
N ILE A 164 16.69 -10.78 7.84
CA ILE A 164 17.37 -10.53 9.12
C ILE A 164 16.77 -9.27 9.77
N ALA A 165 16.67 -8.17 9.02
CA ALA A 165 16.11 -6.91 9.51
C ALA A 165 14.66 -7.09 10.01
N PHE A 166 13.85 -7.88 9.31
CA PHE A 166 12.50 -8.23 9.76
C PHE A 166 12.50 -9.01 11.08
N ILE A 167 13.39 -10.00 11.25
CA ILE A 167 13.46 -10.79 12.49
C ILE A 167 13.87 -9.91 13.68
N GLU A 168 14.80 -8.98 13.47
CA GLU A 168 15.23 -8.01 14.49
C GLU A 168 14.11 -7.05 14.87
N ASP A 169 13.42 -6.47 13.88
CA ASP A 169 12.26 -5.61 14.12
C ASP A 169 11.11 -6.36 14.79
N TYR A 170 10.85 -7.60 14.39
CA TYR A 170 9.83 -8.44 15.01
C TYR A 170 10.14 -8.67 16.51
N ARG A 171 11.41 -8.91 16.88
CA ARG A 171 11.85 -9.04 18.28
C ARG A 171 11.75 -7.74 19.05
N ARG A 172 12.13 -6.62 18.42
CA ARG A 172 12.03 -5.28 19.03
C ARG A 172 10.57 -4.92 19.30
N THR A 173 9.71 -5.09 18.30
CA THR A 173 8.25 -4.88 18.40
C THR A 173 7.66 -5.73 19.52
N ALA A 174 8.16 -6.97 19.68
CA ALA A 174 7.81 -7.80 20.82
C ALA A 174 8.24 -7.14 22.16
N CYS A 175 9.52 -6.83 22.35
CA CYS A 175 10.01 -6.21 23.59
C CYS A 175 9.20 -4.97 23.95
N VAL A 176 8.96 -4.09 22.98
CA VAL A 176 8.12 -2.89 23.12
C VAL A 176 6.69 -3.21 23.53
N GLY A 177 6.06 -4.21 22.90
CA GLY A 177 4.70 -4.64 23.24
C GLY A 177 4.61 -5.14 24.69
N LEU A 178 5.63 -5.84 25.18
CA LEU A 178 5.71 -6.27 26.58
C LEU A 178 5.82 -5.06 27.52
N LEU A 179 6.69 -4.09 27.22
CA LEU A 179 6.83 -2.89 28.05
C LEU A 179 5.52 -2.09 28.11
N LYS A 180 4.84 -1.93 26.95
CA LYS A 180 3.51 -1.30 26.89
C LYS A 180 2.50 -2.03 27.76
N TYR A 181 2.46 -3.36 27.68
CA TYR A 181 1.55 -4.18 28.49
C TYR A 181 1.80 -3.97 29.99
N ILE A 182 3.06 -3.96 30.43
CA ILE A 182 3.41 -3.72 31.85
C ILE A 182 2.95 -2.33 32.29
N VAL A 183 3.20 -1.28 31.48
CA VAL A 183 2.77 0.10 31.79
C VAL A 183 1.25 0.24 31.83
N GLU A 184 0.52 -0.38 30.89
CA GLU A 184 -0.95 -0.37 30.85
C GLU A 184 -1.54 -1.08 32.09
N MET A 185 -0.93 -2.19 32.54
CA MET A 185 -1.33 -2.89 33.77
C MET A 185 -1.09 -2.05 35.03
N ASP A 186 0.03 -1.34 35.14
CA ASP A 186 0.36 -0.50 36.30
C ASP A 186 -0.62 0.69 36.44
N ARG A 187 -0.95 1.35 35.31
CA ARG A 187 -1.92 2.47 35.30
C ARG A 187 -3.33 2.04 35.66
N GLY A 188 -3.76 0.85 35.24
CA GLY A 188 -5.07 0.29 35.57
C GLY A 188 -5.26 -0.01 37.07
N VAL A 189 -4.18 -0.12 37.83
CA VAL A 189 -4.21 -0.36 39.29
C VAL A 189 -4.38 0.94 40.09
N GLN A 190 -4.12 2.13 39.49
CA GLN A 190 -4.13 3.42 40.20
C GLN A 190 -5.33 4.35 39.91
N GLY A 191 -6.31 3.95 39.09
CA GLY A 191 -7.47 4.80 38.74
C GLY A 191 -8.83 4.28 39.24
N GLU A 192 -9.63 5.14 39.89
CA GLU A 192 -11.02 4.87 40.29
C GLU A 192 -12.02 5.05 39.11
N GLY A 193 -12.55 3.92 38.59
CA GLY A 193 -13.89 3.75 37.98
C GLY A 193 -14.06 3.89 36.44
N PRO A 194 -15.02 3.17 35.77
CA PRO A 194 -15.99 2.19 36.29
C PRO A 194 -15.77 0.73 35.80
N SER A 195 -15.90 -0.20 36.75
CA SER A 195 -16.31 -1.61 36.66
C SER A 195 -15.99 -2.43 35.38
N TYR A 196 -14.73 -2.87 35.27
CA TYR A 196 -14.44 -4.28 34.96
C TYR A 196 -13.76 -4.89 36.18
N ASN A 197 -14.46 -5.81 36.85
CA ASN A 197 -14.02 -6.43 38.10
C ASN A 197 -12.70 -7.20 37.89
N ILE A 198 -11.55 -6.59 38.22
CA ILE A 198 -10.27 -7.28 38.37
C ILE A 198 -9.66 -6.85 39.70
N LYS A 199 -10.16 -7.46 40.78
CA LYS A 199 -9.41 -7.56 42.04
C LYS A 199 -8.36 -8.67 41.86
N CYS A 200 -7.07 -8.32 41.74
CA CYS A 200 -5.94 -9.06 42.33
C CYS A 200 -4.59 -8.73 41.66
N THR A 201 -3.77 -7.86 42.25
CA THR A 201 -2.33 -7.80 41.93
C THR A 201 -1.42 -8.08 43.14
N THR A 202 -1.93 -8.06 44.37
CA THR A 202 -1.18 -8.59 45.53
C THR A 202 -1.29 -10.12 45.66
N SER A 203 -2.22 -10.74 44.93
CA SER A 203 -2.47 -12.18 45.00
C SER A 203 -1.84 -12.98 43.88
N LEU A 204 -1.57 -12.45 42.67
CA LEU A 204 -0.94 -13.22 41.59
C LEU A 204 0.57 -13.44 41.79
N LEU A 205 1.26 -12.46 42.38
CA LEU A 205 2.64 -12.65 42.89
C LEU A 205 2.70 -13.69 44.02
N ARG A 206 1.61 -13.87 44.80
CA ARG A 206 1.53 -14.88 45.89
C ARG A 206 0.91 -16.22 45.47
N LEU A 207 0.04 -16.27 44.45
CA LEU A 207 -0.60 -17.49 43.96
C LEU A 207 0.40 -18.32 43.14
N CYS A 208 1.24 -17.67 42.33
CA CYS A 208 2.34 -18.33 41.63
C CYS A 208 3.41 -18.88 42.60
N GLN A 209 3.46 -18.40 43.84
CA GLN A 209 4.34 -18.96 44.89
C GLN A 209 3.72 -20.13 45.68
N ARG A 210 2.39 -20.33 45.65
CA ARG A 210 1.73 -21.29 46.55
C ARG A 210 1.10 -22.53 45.90
N LYS A 211 0.97 -22.61 44.57
CA LYS A 211 0.57 -23.84 43.89
C LYS A 211 1.33 -24.04 42.59
N GLN A 212 2.49 -24.69 42.65
CA GLN A 212 3.05 -25.32 41.45
C GLN A 212 3.92 -26.52 41.81
N ASN A 213 3.43 -27.70 41.41
CA ASN A 213 4.14 -28.96 41.48
C ASN A 213 5.44 -28.89 40.67
N LYS A 214 6.48 -29.49 41.25
CA LYS A 214 7.82 -29.66 40.68
C LYS A 214 7.75 -30.16 39.23
N ARG A 215 8.21 -29.35 38.25
CA ARG A 215 8.73 -29.71 36.90
C ARG A 215 8.38 -28.70 35.76
N GLN A 216 8.39 -27.39 36.00
CA GLN A 216 8.49 -26.41 34.91
C GLN A 216 9.57 -25.36 35.22
N PRO A 217 10.39 -24.94 34.23
CA PRO A 217 11.44 -23.94 34.44
C PRO A 217 10.78 -22.60 34.80
N ARG A 218 11.29 -21.97 35.86
CA ARG A 218 10.83 -20.66 36.37
C ARG A 218 11.05 -19.59 35.29
N LEU A 219 10.00 -18.92 34.83
CA LEU A 219 10.11 -17.70 34.03
C LEU A 219 10.19 -16.50 35.00
N ASP A 220 11.36 -15.89 35.11
CA ASP A 220 11.56 -14.68 35.93
C ASP A 220 11.14 -13.43 35.14
N LEU A 221 9.98 -12.87 35.50
CA LEU A 221 9.44 -11.67 34.86
C LEU A 221 10.37 -10.45 35.03
N SER A 222 11.18 -10.40 36.10
CA SER A 222 12.17 -9.33 36.29
C SER A 222 13.24 -9.42 35.21
N GLN A 223 13.78 -10.62 34.97
CA GLN A 223 14.79 -10.84 33.93
C GLN A 223 14.27 -10.54 32.53
N ILE A 224 13.04 -10.96 32.20
CA ILE A 224 12.42 -10.70 30.88
C ILE A 224 12.23 -9.19 30.68
N THR A 225 11.78 -8.48 31.73
CA THR A 225 11.60 -7.02 31.67
C THR A 225 12.94 -6.33 31.46
N SER A 226 13.99 -6.71 32.20
CA SER A 226 15.33 -6.16 32.02
C SER A 226 15.89 -6.42 30.63
N SER A 227 15.72 -7.62 30.06
CA SER A 227 16.14 -7.89 28.68
C SER A 227 15.36 -7.08 27.65
N ALA A 228 14.05 -6.89 27.84
CA ALA A 228 13.24 -6.06 26.96
C ALA A 228 13.64 -4.57 27.02
N LEU A 229 13.98 -4.07 28.22
CA LEU A 229 14.52 -2.73 28.42
C LEU A 229 15.85 -2.56 27.69
N GLN A 230 16.78 -3.51 27.86
CA GLN A 230 18.08 -3.49 27.19
C GLN A 230 17.94 -3.43 25.67
N VAL A 231 17.07 -4.26 25.06
CA VAL A 231 16.83 -4.25 23.61
C VAL A 231 16.28 -2.90 23.13
N CYS A 232 15.49 -2.21 23.94
CA CYS A 232 14.96 -0.88 23.61
C CYS A 232 16.03 0.21 23.78
N GLN A 233 16.89 0.11 24.79
CA GLN A 233 18.02 1.03 25.01
C GLN A 233 19.05 0.92 23.90
N GLU A 234 19.50 -0.29 23.56
CA GLU A 234 20.42 -0.54 22.43
C GLU A 234 19.87 0.02 21.11
N PHE A 235 18.54 0.01 20.94
CA PHE A 235 17.91 0.63 19.77
C PHE A 235 18.01 2.16 19.80
N LEU A 236 17.72 2.79 20.93
CA LEU A 236 17.78 4.25 21.07
C LEU A 236 19.21 4.76 20.88
N GLU A 237 20.18 4.07 21.48
CA GLU A 237 21.61 4.35 21.31
C GLU A 237 22.05 4.29 19.83
N SER A 238 21.40 3.47 18.99
CA SER A 238 21.72 3.42 17.56
C SER A 238 21.35 4.69 16.77
N PHE A 239 20.52 5.58 17.34
CA PHE A 239 20.15 6.87 16.73
C PHE A 239 20.95 8.05 17.28
N GLU A 240 21.64 7.87 18.41
CA GLU A 240 22.45 8.92 19.04
C GLU A 240 23.94 8.66 18.78
N HIS A 241 24.57 9.52 17.97
CA HIS A 241 26.04 9.62 17.97
C HIS A 241 26.47 10.45 19.18
N HIS A 242 26.41 9.92 20.41
CA HIS A 242 26.90 10.62 21.60
C HIS A 242 27.74 9.73 22.52
N ASP A 243 28.78 10.37 23.06
CA ASP A 243 29.84 9.82 23.88
C ASP A 243 29.33 9.17 25.16
N ILE A 244 30.06 8.11 25.54
CA ILE A 244 29.88 7.33 26.77
C ILE A 244 30.19 8.23 27.97
N ASP A 245 29.19 8.92 28.52
CA ASP A 245 29.27 9.37 29.91
C ASP A 245 27.87 9.52 30.50
N MET A 246 27.37 8.43 31.08
CA MET A 246 26.20 8.42 31.95
C MET A 246 26.68 8.23 33.38
N SER A 247 26.72 9.32 34.14
CA SER A 247 26.97 9.31 35.58
C SER A 247 25.90 8.51 36.31
N SER A 248 26.32 7.60 37.18
CA SER A 248 25.46 6.75 38.01
C SER A 248 24.72 7.55 39.07
N GLU A 249 23.45 7.86 38.84
CA GLU A 249 22.51 8.21 39.91
C GLU A 249 21.40 7.16 40.02
N THR A 250 20.92 6.98 41.26
CA THR A 250 20.02 5.91 41.69
C THR A 250 18.80 5.73 40.78
N PRO A 251 18.39 4.49 40.44
CA PRO A 251 17.33 4.27 39.46
C PRO A 251 15.99 4.84 39.92
N PRO A 252 15.28 5.62 39.07
CA PRO A 252 13.88 5.96 39.32
C PRO A 252 13.03 4.69 39.40
N MET A 253 11.85 4.79 40.02
CA MET A 253 10.90 3.67 40.15
C MET A 253 10.67 3.02 38.76
N LEU A 254 10.59 1.68 38.66
CA LEU A 254 10.49 0.95 37.38
C LEU A 254 9.41 1.51 36.43
N SER A 255 8.30 2.00 36.97
CA SER A 255 7.22 2.67 36.22
C SER A 255 7.67 3.98 35.56
N GLN A 256 8.48 4.79 36.24
CA GLN A 256 9.06 6.03 35.70
C GLN A 256 10.05 5.72 34.57
N LEU A 257 10.91 4.72 34.74
CA LEU A 257 11.86 4.28 33.71
C LEU A 257 11.13 3.79 32.44
N LEU A 258 10.09 2.95 32.62
CA LEU A 258 9.25 2.47 31.52
C LEU A 258 8.50 3.62 30.82
N SER A 259 8.06 4.63 31.58
CA SER A 259 7.39 5.79 31.01
C SER A 259 8.33 6.69 30.21
N GLY A 260 9.56 6.89 30.69
CA GLY A 260 10.62 7.64 29.99
C GLY A 260 11.00 6.97 28.68
N LEU A 261 11.32 5.68 28.72
CA LEU A 261 11.62 4.88 27.52
C LEU A 261 10.45 4.89 26.53
N SER A 262 9.21 4.76 27.01
CA SER A 262 8.06 4.86 26.12
C SER A 262 7.94 6.24 25.45
N SER A 263 8.43 7.32 26.06
CA SER A 263 8.43 8.65 25.47
C SER A 263 9.54 8.80 24.42
N GLU A 264 10.76 8.36 24.73
CA GLU A 264 11.90 8.35 23.81
C GLU A 264 11.62 7.48 22.58
N MET A 265 11.03 6.30 22.78
CA MET A 265 10.62 5.44 21.68
C MET A 265 9.58 6.06 20.74
N LYS A 266 8.71 6.95 21.24
CA LYS A 266 7.75 7.68 20.38
C LYS A 266 8.47 8.68 19.48
N ALA A 267 9.58 9.26 19.93
CA ALA A 267 10.35 10.22 19.15
C ALA A 267 11.04 9.54 17.95
N VAL A 268 11.56 8.32 18.14
CA VAL A 268 12.29 7.59 17.09
C VAL A 268 11.43 6.62 16.27
N SER A 269 10.24 6.23 16.77
CA SER A 269 9.36 5.27 16.10
C SER A 269 7.97 5.85 15.85
N PRO A 270 7.73 6.46 14.65
CA PRO A 270 6.43 7.03 14.29
C PRO A 270 5.27 6.02 14.30
N GLN A 271 5.57 4.72 14.21
CA GLN A 271 4.59 3.64 14.13
C GLN A 271 4.21 3.06 15.50
N LEU A 272 4.80 3.55 16.58
CA LEU A 272 4.62 2.98 17.92
C LEU A 272 3.14 2.86 18.33
N GLU A 273 2.31 3.85 18.00
CA GLU A 273 0.89 3.85 18.35
C GLU A 273 0.08 2.82 17.55
N ILE A 274 0.39 2.63 16.27
CA ILE A 274 -0.34 1.67 15.41
C ILE A 274 0.08 0.22 15.66
N ASP A 275 1.25 -0.01 16.25
CA ASP A 275 1.83 -1.33 16.45
C ASP A 275 1.04 -2.21 17.41
N GLY A 276 0.33 -1.64 18.38
CA GLY A 276 -0.34 -2.41 19.42
C GLY A 276 0.61 -3.20 20.31
N ILE A 277 0.14 -4.38 20.76
CA ILE A 277 0.85 -5.28 21.70
C ILE A 277 0.85 -6.74 21.24
N HIS A 278 0.13 -7.09 20.17
CA HIS A 278 -0.04 -8.47 19.73
C HIS A 278 1.00 -8.92 18.69
N ASN A 279 1.83 -7.98 18.21
CA ASN A 279 2.89 -8.20 17.24
C ASN A 279 2.37 -8.90 15.96
N ILE A 280 1.26 -8.39 15.43
CA ILE A 280 0.62 -8.92 14.24
C ILE A 280 1.28 -8.32 12.99
N TRP A 281 1.51 -9.21 12.01
CA TRP A 281 2.07 -8.89 10.71
C TRP A 281 1.15 -9.39 9.60
N ILE A 282 1.09 -8.64 8.50
CA ILE A 282 0.29 -8.97 7.33
C ILE A 282 1.21 -9.40 6.18
N ILE A 283 1.07 -10.66 5.78
CA ILE A 283 1.82 -11.28 4.69
C ILE A 283 1.03 -11.10 3.41
N LYS A 284 1.63 -10.46 2.40
CA LYS A 284 0.97 -10.10 1.15
C LYS A 284 1.77 -10.62 -0.06
N PRO A 285 1.13 -11.24 -1.05
CA PRO A 285 1.81 -11.60 -2.28
C PRO A 285 2.12 -10.33 -3.09
N GLY A 286 3.35 -10.22 -3.58
CA GLY A 286 3.94 -8.98 -4.10
C GLY A 286 3.20 -8.34 -5.28
N ALA A 287 2.69 -9.15 -6.20
CA ALA A 287 2.01 -8.72 -7.42
C ALA A 287 0.52 -9.13 -7.49
N LYS A 288 -0.08 -9.59 -6.37
CA LYS A 288 -1.52 -9.93 -6.31
C LYS A 288 -2.33 -8.76 -5.73
N SER A 289 -3.59 -8.69 -6.15
CA SER A 289 -4.59 -7.71 -5.71
C SER A 289 -5.89 -8.40 -5.27
N ARG A 290 -6.86 -7.60 -4.77
CA ARG A 290 -8.20 -8.04 -4.31
C ARG A 290 -8.19 -8.90 -3.05
N GLY A 291 -7.21 -8.70 -2.18
CA GLY A 291 -7.05 -9.45 -0.93
C GLY A 291 -6.62 -10.92 -1.09
N ARG A 292 -6.36 -11.39 -2.32
CA ARG A 292 -6.06 -12.81 -2.58
C ARG A 292 -4.71 -13.22 -1.99
N GLY A 293 -4.74 -14.25 -1.14
CA GLY A 293 -3.54 -14.82 -0.53
C GLY A 293 -2.95 -13.98 0.61
N ILE A 294 -3.64 -12.93 1.05
CA ILE A 294 -3.23 -12.14 2.21
C ILE A 294 -3.54 -12.92 3.49
N LYS A 295 -2.59 -12.98 4.41
CA LYS A 295 -2.75 -13.63 5.72
C LYS A 295 -2.22 -12.73 6.82
N CYS A 296 -2.92 -12.65 7.94
CA CYS A 296 -2.37 -12.07 9.16
C CYS A 296 -1.77 -13.19 10.02
N ALA A 297 -0.64 -12.94 10.65
CA ALA A 297 0.00 -13.87 11.56
C ALA A 297 0.71 -13.12 12.68
N ARG A 298 0.74 -13.73 13.87
CA ARG A 298 1.39 -13.20 15.06
C ARG A 298 2.68 -13.92 15.44
N ARG A 299 2.90 -15.14 14.92
CA ARG A 299 4.05 -16.00 15.26
C ARG A 299 5.12 -15.98 14.18
N LEU A 300 6.38 -15.74 14.58
CA LEU A 300 7.51 -15.66 13.66
C LEU A 300 7.69 -16.93 12.83
N ASP A 301 7.62 -18.11 13.45
CA ASP A 301 7.79 -19.38 12.75
C ASP A 301 6.71 -19.59 11.69
N GLN A 302 5.46 -19.17 11.96
CA GLN A 302 4.39 -19.22 10.97
C GLN A 302 4.63 -18.25 9.81
N ILE A 303 5.08 -17.03 10.11
CA ILE A 303 5.41 -16.01 9.10
C ILE A 303 6.52 -16.53 8.17
N LEU A 304 7.61 -17.04 8.73
CA LEU A 304 8.74 -17.57 7.96
C LEU A 304 8.36 -18.83 7.17
N ARG A 305 7.57 -19.76 7.75
CA ARG A 305 7.09 -20.95 7.04
C ARG A 305 6.20 -20.63 5.84
N VAL A 306 5.37 -19.59 5.90
CA VAL A 306 4.55 -19.18 4.75
C VAL A 306 5.41 -18.73 3.57
N VAL A 307 6.61 -18.20 3.85
CA VAL A 307 7.57 -17.80 2.81
C VAL A 307 8.43 -18.96 2.34
N ASP A 308 8.88 -19.82 3.25
CA ASP A 308 9.80 -20.93 2.95
C ASP A 308 9.09 -22.18 2.37
N GLY A 309 7.80 -22.37 2.66
CA GLY A 309 7.10 -23.66 2.50
C GLY A 309 6.53 -23.99 1.12
N ASP A 310 6.79 -23.22 0.07
CA ASP A 310 6.32 -23.54 -1.29
C ASP A 310 7.52 -23.66 -2.26
N PRO A 311 7.97 -24.89 -2.56
CA PRO A 311 9.08 -25.18 -3.46
C PRO A 311 8.84 -24.76 -4.91
N THR A 312 7.60 -24.44 -5.31
CA THR A 312 7.31 -23.87 -6.66
C THR A 312 7.56 -22.35 -6.71
N LEU A 313 7.95 -21.74 -5.58
CA LEU A 313 8.13 -20.30 -5.40
C LEU A 313 9.59 -19.83 -5.30
N ILE A 314 10.57 -20.61 -5.77
CA ILE A 314 12.03 -20.31 -5.79
C ILE A 314 12.39 -18.96 -6.46
N ASN A 315 11.43 -18.21 -7.02
CA ASN A 315 11.66 -16.83 -7.43
C ASN A 315 11.51 -15.89 -6.21
N GLU A 316 12.64 -15.40 -5.70
CA GLU A 316 12.92 -14.59 -4.48
C GLU A 316 12.12 -13.26 -4.32
N ARG A 317 11.06 -13.04 -5.10
CA ARG A 317 10.37 -11.75 -5.29
C ARG A 317 8.88 -11.73 -4.91
N LYS A 318 8.36 -12.80 -4.31
CA LYS A 318 6.90 -13.04 -4.34
C LYS A 318 6.10 -12.55 -3.14
N TRP A 319 6.73 -12.17 -2.02
CA TRP A 319 6.00 -11.80 -0.80
C TRP A 319 6.61 -10.60 -0.10
N VAL A 320 5.74 -9.79 0.49
CA VAL A 320 6.13 -8.79 1.48
C VAL A 320 5.45 -9.11 2.81
N VAL A 321 6.15 -8.80 3.90
CA VAL A 321 5.61 -8.80 5.24
C VAL A 321 5.60 -7.37 5.72
N GLN A 322 4.42 -6.87 6.07
CA GLN A 322 4.22 -5.49 6.50
C GLN A 322 3.62 -5.48 7.90
N LYS A 323 4.00 -4.51 8.73
CA LYS A 323 3.42 -4.37 10.06
C LYS A 323 1.92 -4.11 9.96
N TYR A 324 1.13 -4.88 10.71
CA TYR A 324 -0.31 -4.69 10.77
C TYR A 324 -0.66 -3.53 11.70
N LEU A 325 -1.61 -2.69 11.27
CA LEU A 325 -2.20 -1.64 12.12
C LEU A 325 -3.19 -2.29 13.10
N GLU A 326 -2.73 -2.54 14.33
CA GLU A 326 -3.52 -3.15 15.42
C GLU A 326 -4.46 -2.16 16.09
N ARG A 327 -4.12 -0.87 16.03
CA ARG A 327 -4.91 0.22 16.62
C ARG A 327 -5.38 1.21 15.54
N PRO A 328 -6.17 0.78 14.54
CA PRO A 328 -6.70 1.68 13.53
C PRO A 328 -7.79 2.59 14.11
N PHE A 329 -8.11 3.66 13.39
CA PHE A 329 -9.37 4.36 13.59
C PHE A 329 -10.54 3.43 13.25
N LEU A 330 -11.55 3.40 14.11
CA LEU A 330 -12.75 2.61 13.91
C LEU A 330 -13.97 3.51 13.84
N VAL A 331 -14.89 3.19 12.93
CA VAL A 331 -16.21 3.80 12.88
C VAL A 331 -17.18 2.81 13.49
N HIS A 332 -17.84 3.18 14.58
CA HIS A 332 -18.75 2.30 15.32
C HIS A 332 -18.16 0.90 15.58
N GLY A 333 -16.89 0.83 16.00
CA GLY A 333 -16.18 -0.44 16.26
C GLY A 333 -15.87 -1.28 15.02
N THR A 334 -16.07 -0.75 13.80
CA THR A 334 -15.88 -1.48 12.53
C THR A 334 -14.69 -0.93 11.76
N LYS A 335 -13.88 -1.84 11.20
CA LYS A 335 -12.70 -1.50 10.41
C LYS A 335 -13.09 -0.99 9.03
N PHE A 336 -12.33 -0.03 8.51
CA PHE A 336 -12.45 0.41 7.13
C PHE A 336 -11.10 0.78 6.51
N ASP A 337 -11.11 0.92 5.19
CA ASP A 337 -10.08 1.63 4.44
C ASP A 337 -10.71 2.72 3.56
N VAL A 338 -9.88 3.65 3.09
CA VAL A 338 -10.25 4.76 2.20
C VAL A 338 -9.69 4.46 0.82
N ARG A 339 -10.55 4.44 -0.21
CA ARG A 339 -10.15 4.46 -1.62
C ARG A 339 -10.05 5.91 -2.09
N GLN A 340 -8.83 6.38 -2.29
CA GLN A 340 -8.52 7.70 -2.82
C GLN A 340 -8.09 7.61 -4.29
N TRP A 341 -8.69 8.42 -5.16
CA TRP A 341 -8.27 8.49 -6.57
C TRP A 341 -7.28 9.63 -6.81
N PHE A 342 -6.33 9.39 -7.70
CA PHE A 342 -5.46 10.42 -8.26
C PHE A 342 -5.16 10.09 -9.72
N LEU A 343 -4.89 11.12 -10.52
CA LEU A 343 -4.62 11.03 -11.95
C LEU A 343 -3.21 11.57 -12.22
N VAL A 344 -2.42 10.81 -12.96
CA VAL A 344 -1.13 11.27 -13.47
C VAL A 344 -1.29 11.56 -14.95
N THR A 345 -0.98 12.79 -15.37
CA THR A 345 -1.10 13.22 -16.78
C THR A 345 0.24 13.35 -17.49
N ASP A 346 1.34 13.33 -16.73
CA ASP A 346 2.69 13.52 -17.26
C ASP A 346 3.72 13.07 -16.22
N TRP A 347 4.85 12.53 -16.69
CA TRP A 347 5.99 12.14 -15.84
C TRP A 347 7.19 13.08 -15.98
N ASN A 348 7.18 13.96 -17.00
CA ASN A 348 8.18 15.00 -17.16
C ASN A 348 7.58 16.27 -17.80
N PRO A 349 7.11 17.24 -17.00
CA PRO A 349 7.20 17.26 -15.54
C PRO A 349 6.20 16.29 -14.88
N LEU A 350 6.58 15.66 -13.76
CA LEU A 350 5.65 14.85 -12.97
C LEU A 350 4.46 15.71 -12.55
N THR A 351 3.28 15.38 -13.08
CA THR A 351 2.04 16.17 -12.91
C THR A 351 0.95 15.29 -12.31
N ILE A 352 0.59 15.59 -11.05
CA ILE A 352 -0.32 14.77 -10.23
C ILE A 352 -1.57 15.56 -9.86
N TRP A 353 -2.72 14.98 -10.18
CA TRP A 353 -4.04 15.50 -9.84
C TRP A 353 -4.67 14.63 -8.77
N PHE A 354 -5.13 15.22 -7.68
CA PHE A 354 -5.81 14.55 -6.59
C PHE A 354 -7.32 14.74 -6.73
N TYR A 355 -8.09 13.67 -6.61
CA TYR A 355 -9.55 13.79 -6.65
C TYR A 355 -10.08 14.16 -5.26
N LYS A 356 -10.79 15.28 -5.12
CA LYS A 356 -11.26 15.79 -3.81
C LYS A 356 -12.27 14.87 -3.10
N LYS A 357 -12.83 13.88 -3.80
CA LYS A 357 -13.76 12.90 -3.26
C LYS A 357 -13.12 11.53 -3.13
N CYS A 358 -13.55 10.78 -2.14
CA CYS A 358 -13.14 9.40 -1.93
C CYS A 358 -14.30 8.60 -1.32
N TYR A 359 -14.11 7.29 -1.19
CA TYR A 359 -15.08 6.44 -0.51
C TYR A 359 -14.38 5.47 0.44
N LEU A 360 -15.09 5.10 1.50
CA LEU A 360 -14.67 4.19 2.53
C LEU A 360 -15.28 2.82 2.27
N ARG A 361 -14.54 1.75 2.59
CA ARG A 361 -15.03 0.37 2.52
C ARG A 361 -14.95 -0.27 3.90
N PHE A 362 -16.05 -0.81 4.39
CA PHE A 362 -16.13 -1.41 5.73
C PHE A 362 -15.92 -2.92 5.70
N SER A 363 -15.42 -3.48 6.82
CA SER A 363 -15.54 -4.90 7.11
C SER A 363 -16.99 -5.28 7.44
N THR A 364 -17.35 -6.54 7.20
CA THR A 364 -18.67 -7.10 7.57
C THR A 364 -18.78 -7.45 9.04
N GLN A 365 -17.64 -7.63 9.71
CA GLN A 365 -17.56 -7.98 11.13
C GLN A 365 -17.03 -6.80 11.96
N PRO A 366 -17.44 -6.68 13.24
CA PRO A 366 -16.80 -5.79 14.21
C PRO A 366 -15.29 -6.08 14.31
N TYR A 367 -14.51 -5.06 14.61
CA TYR A 367 -13.08 -5.22 14.76
C TYR A 367 -12.73 -5.90 16.09
N SER A 368 -11.99 -7.00 16.02
CA SER A 368 -11.34 -7.66 17.15
C SER A 368 -10.00 -8.22 16.69
N LEU A 369 -9.05 -8.39 17.61
CA LEU A 369 -7.77 -9.05 17.38
C LEU A 369 -7.76 -10.51 17.88
N ASP A 370 -8.87 -10.99 18.44
CA ASP A 370 -9.00 -12.35 19.00
C ASP A 370 -9.00 -13.41 17.88
N THR A 371 -9.53 -13.03 16.72
CA THR A 371 -9.41 -13.76 15.46
C THR A 371 -8.49 -13.02 14.51
N LEU A 372 -7.87 -13.74 13.56
CA LEU A 372 -7.10 -13.18 12.45
C LEU A 372 -7.81 -13.37 11.10
N ASP A 373 -9.13 -13.58 11.12
CA ASP A 373 -9.93 -13.84 9.94
C ASP A 373 -10.03 -12.66 8.97
N SER A 374 -10.04 -12.99 7.68
CA SER A 374 -10.12 -12.00 6.61
C SER A 374 -11.41 -11.16 6.65
N SER A 375 -12.49 -11.70 7.23
CA SER A 375 -13.78 -11.02 7.38
C SER A 375 -13.71 -9.79 8.29
N VAL A 376 -12.81 -9.80 9.28
CA VAL A 376 -12.56 -8.71 10.24
C VAL A 376 -11.49 -7.75 9.71
N HIS A 377 -10.43 -8.28 9.10
CA HIS A 377 -9.22 -7.49 8.85
C HIS A 377 -9.01 -6.99 7.43
N LEU A 378 -9.74 -7.49 6.43
CA LEU A 378 -9.65 -7.03 5.04
C LEU A 378 -10.93 -6.31 4.62
N CYS A 379 -10.82 -5.07 4.13
CA CYS A 379 -11.98 -4.26 3.76
C CYS A 379 -12.30 -4.29 2.25
N ASN A 380 -11.57 -5.08 1.46
CA ASN A 380 -11.78 -5.14 0.03
C ASN A 380 -13.19 -5.65 -0.31
N ASN A 381 -13.94 -4.87 -1.10
CA ASN A 381 -15.30 -5.24 -1.54
C ASN A 381 -15.35 -6.58 -2.29
N SER A 382 -14.25 -7.01 -2.94
CA SER A 382 -14.17 -8.32 -3.60
C SER A 382 -14.32 -9.51 -2.65
N ILE A 383 -14.05 -9.32 -1.37
CA ILE A 383 -14.21 -10.34 -0.31
C ILE A 383 -15.50 -10.06 0.45
N GLN A 384 -15.65 -8.83 0.93
CA GLN A 384 -16.71 -8.45 1.87
C GLN A 384 -18.13 -8.57 1.28
N LYS A 385 -18.31 -8.38 -0.03
CA LYS A 385 -19.62 -8.54 -0.68
C LYS A 385 -20.19 -9.97 -0.65
N HIS A 386 -19.35 -10.96 -0.36
CA HIS A 386 -19.73 -12.37 -0.28
C HIS A 386 -19.94 -12.84 1.16
N LEU A 387 -19.78 -11.94 2.14
CA LEU A 387 -19.90 -12.24 3.56
C LEU A 387 -21.16 -11.59 4.12
N THR A 388 -21.84 -12.28 5.03
CA THR A 388 -23.00 -11.75 5.74
C THR A 388 -22.53 -10.81 6.86
N PRO A 389 -23.05 -9.57 6.94
CA PRO A 389 -22.78 -8.68 8.07
C PRO A 389 -23.17 -9.32 9.41
N SER A 390 -22.33 -9.13 10.43
CA SER A 390 -22.63 -9.61 11.79
C SER A 390 -23.88 -8.95 12.36
N GLN A 391 -24.68 -9.69 13.13
CA GLN A 391 -25.76 -9.12 13.94
C GLN A 391 -25.24 -8.20 15.06
N GLN A 392 -23.99 -8.40 15.48
CA GLN A 392 -23.32 -7.54 16.48
C GLN A 392 -22.77 -6.25 15.87
N ARG A 393 -22.85 -6.08 14.54
CA ARG A 393 -22.38 -4.87 13.88
C ARG A 393 -23.34 -3.72 14.13
N HIS A 394 -22.79 -2.54 14.39
CA HIS A 394 -23.57 -1.34 14.63
C HIS A 394 -24.47 -0.98 13.43
N GLN A 395 -25.73 -0.61 13.71
CA GLN A 395 -26.77 -0.39 12.70
C GLN A 395 -26.48 0.80 11.77
N CYS A 396 -25.72 1.80 12.23
CA CYS A 396 -25.31 2.93 11.40
C CYS A 396 -24.27 2.57 10.32
N ILE A 397 -23.68 1.37 10.33
CA ILE A 397 -22.82 0.91 9.24
C ILE A 397 -23.71 0.41 8.10
N PRO A 398 -23.59 0.99 6.89
CA PRO A 398 -24.52 0.70 5.80
C PRO A 398 -24.41 -0.75 5.33
N THR A 399 -25.52 -1.31 4.87
CA THR A 399 -25.63 -2.72 4.45
C THR A 399 -24.77 -3.04 3.23
N ASP A 400 -24.50 -2.06 2.38
CA ASP A 400 -23.63 -2.16 1.21
C ASP A 400 -22.13 -1.93 1.55
N ASN A 401 -21.80 -1.72 2.82
CA ASN A 401 -20.45 -1.59 3.38
C ASN A 401 -19.65 -0.41 2.80
N MET A 402 -20.30 0.66 2.34
CA MET A 402 -19.60 1.83 1.79
C MET A 402 -20.14 3.16 2.27
N TRP A 403 -19.22 4.08 2.55
CA TRP A 403 -19.52 5.50 2.75
C TRP A 403 -18.76 6.36 1.74
N SER A 404 -19.30 7.51 1.43
CA SER A 404 -18.59 8.63 0.83
C SER A 404 -17.82 9.43 1.89
N ASP A 405 -16.87 10.25 1.43
CA ASP A 405 -16.18 11.23 2.29
C ASP A 405 -17.15 12.13 3.07
N LYS A 406 -18.31 12.46 2.49
CA LYS A 406 -19.34 13.29 3.14
C LYS A 406 -19.92 12.63 4.39
N GLU A 407 -20.28 11.36 4.31
CA GLU A 407 -20.81 10.59 5.45
C GLU A 407 -19.75 10.43 6.53
N PHE A 408 -18.50 10.18 6.14
CA PHE A 408 -17.39 10.11 7.09
C PHE A 408 -17.14 11.45 7.80
N ARG A 409 -17.16 12.57 7.09
CA ARG A 409 -17.01 13.91 7.69
C ARG A 409 -18.17 14.24 8.62
N ALA A 410 -19.39 13.81 8.30
CA ALA A 410 -20.54 13.94 9.20
C ALA A 410 -20.32 13.13 10.49
N PHE A 411 -19.83 11.89 10.38
CA PHE A 411 -19.44 11.07 11.53
C PHE A 411 -18.33 11.73 12.37
N LEU A 412 -17.29 12.29 11.74
CA LEU A 412 -16.25 13.02 12.49
C LEU A 412 -16.79 14.28 13.19
N SER A 413 -17.85 14.89 12.65
CA SER A 413 -18.50 16.06 13.24
C SER A 413 -19.17 15.72 14.57
N THR A 414 -19.77 14.54 14.71
CA THR A 414 -20.40 14.12 15.98
C THR A 414 -19.37 13.92 17.09
N GLY A 415 -18.11 13.61 16.72
CA GLY A 415 -16.99 13.50 17.65
C GLY A 415 -16.11 14.75 17.75
N GLY A 416 -16.52 15.90 17.23
CA GLY A 416 -15.75 17.16 17.30
C GLY A 416 -14.45 17.19 16.49
N ARG A 417 -14.24 16.23 15.58
CA ARG A 417 -12.97 16.02 14.83
C ARG A 417 -13.10 16.31 13.33
N LYS A 418 -14.16 16.99 12.90
CA LYS A 418 -14.42 17.29 11.48
C LYS A 418 -13.27 18.03 10.80
N SER A 419 -12.65 18.98 11.49
CA SER A 419 -11.55 19.80 10.95
C SER A 419 -10.32 18.97 10.57
N GLN A 420 -10.05 17.90 11.31
CA GLN A 420 -8.91 17.00 11.06
C GLN A 420 -8.99 16.30 9.70
N TRP A 421 -10.16 16.20 9.08
CA TRP A 421 -10.27 15.73 7.70
C TRP A 421 -9.46 16.61 6.74
N GLU A 422 -9.62 17.94 6.84
CA GLU A 422 -8.96 18.90 5.95
C GLU A 422 -7.54 19.23 6.42
N THR A 423 -7.27 19.18 7.73
CA THR A 423 -5.96 19.57 8.28
C THR A 423 -4.97 18.41 8.44
N VAL A 424 -5.44 17.16 8.52
CA VAL A 424 -4.59 15.97 8.74
C VAL A 424 -4.77 14.95 7.62
N VAL A 425 -6.01 14.47 7.41
CA VAL A 425 -6.26 13.31 6.53
C VAL A 425 -5.97 13.63 5.07
N VAL A 426 -6.54 14.70 4.53
CA VAL A 426 -6.34 15.10 3.12
C VAL A 426 -4.88 15.47 2.83
N PRO A 427 -4.21 16.35 3.62
CA PRO A 427 -2.81 16.67 3.40
C PRO A 427 -1.89 15.45 3.48
N GLY A 428 -2.11 14.57 4.46
CA GLY A 428 -1.33 13.34 4.61
C GLY A 428 -1.49 12.38 3.42
N MET A 429 -2.71 12.20 2.90
CA MET A 429 -2.95 11.40 1.69
C MET A 429 -2.27 12.00 0.46
N LYS A 430 -2.36 13.33 0.27
CA LYS A 430 -1.68 14.04 -0.83
C LYS A 430 -0.17 13.83 -0.76
N LYS A 431 0.42 14.05 0.42
CA LYS A 431 1.86 13.88 0.68
C LYS A 431 2.32 12.46 0.35
N ALA A 432 1.65 11.44 0.89
CA ALA A 432 1.99 10.04 0.64
C ALA A 432 1.93 9.65 -0.86
N VAL A 433 0.94 10.17 -1.61
CA VAL A 433 0.84 9.94 -3.07
C VAL A 433 2.01 10.59 -3.81
N ILE A 434 2.35 11.84 -3.47
CA ILE A 434 3.47 12.56 -4.09
C ILE A 434 4.77 11.80 -3.89
N HIS A 435 5.09 11.42 -2.64
CA HIS A 435 6.31 10.69 -2.30
C HIS A 435 6.41 9.31 -2.96
N ALA A 436 5.29 8.58 -3.05
CA ALA A 436 5.25 7.30 -3.75
C ALA A 436 5.54 7.43 -5.27
N LEU A 437 5.14 8.54 -5.90
CA LEU A 437 5.37 8.77 -7.32
C LEU A 437 6.75 9.34 -7.60
N GLN A 438 7.27 10.25 -6.77
CA GLN A 438 8.64 10.78 -6.89
C GLN A 438 9.68 9.67 -6.89
N THR A 439 9.54 8.70 -5.97
CA THR A 439 10.44 7.54 -5.83
C THR A 439 10.38 6.54 -6.99
N SER A 440 9.53 6.77 -7.98
CA SER A 440 9.34 5.89 -9.14
C SER A 440 9.48 6.61 -10.47
N GLN A 441 9.74 7.92 -10.46
CA GLN A 441 9.63 8.77 -11.64
C GLN A 441 10.68 8.43 -12.71
N ASP A 442 11.89 8.08 -12.28
CA ASP A 442 13.02 7.64 -13.11
C ASP A 442 12.73 6.32 -13.86
N LEU A 443 11.82 5.50 -13.34
CA LEU A 443 11.43 4.24 -13.94
C LEU A 443 10.32 4.39 -15.00
N MET A 444 9.65 5.54 -15.05
CA MET A 444 8.44 5.75 -15.85
C MET A 444 8.74 6.40 -17.21
N ASP A 445 7.99 5.99 -18.23
CA ASP A 445 8.13 6.54 -19.57
C ASP A 445 7.28 7.80 -19.73
N SER A 446 7.88 8.86 -20.29
CA SER A 446 7.22 10.15 -20.47
C SER A 446 6.72 10.34 -21.91
N ARG A 447 5.71 9.55 -22.30
CA ARG A 447 4.96 9.81 -23.54
C ARG A 447 3.88 10.86 -23.28
N LYS A 448 3.91 11.97 -24.02
CA LYS A 448 2.81 12.96 -24.00
C LYS A 448 1.51 12.33 -24.48
N ASN A 449 0.38 12.86 -24.02
CA ASN A 449 -0.96 12.32 -24.32
C ASN A 449 -1.18 10.92 -23.76
N THR A 450 -0.43 10.57 -22.72
CA THR A 450 -0.66 9.38 -21.92
C THR A 450 -0.98 9.83 -20.50
N PHE A 451 -2.03 9.26 -19.93
CA PHE A 451 -2.45 9.55 -18.57
C PHE A 451 -2.91 8.26 -17.92
N GLU A 452 -2.95 8.20 -16.59
CA GLU A 452 -3.46 7.02 -15.89
C GLU A 452 -4.13 7.41 -14.58
N LEU A 453 -5.32 6.85 -14.38
CA LEU A 453 -6.08 6.99 -13.15
C LEU A 453 -5.69 5.85 -12.21
N TYR A 454 -5.26 6.21 -11.00
CA TYR A 454 -4.84 5.28 -9.97
C TYR A 454 -5.79 5.33 -8.76
N GLY A 455 -5.80 4.26 -7.97
CA GLY A 455 -6.49 4.20 -6.69
C GLY A 455 -5.52 3.86 -5.57
N ALA A 456 -5.30 4.78 -4.64
CA ALA A 456 -4.55 4.53 -3.41
C ALA A 456 -5.50 4.07 -2.30
N ASP A 457 -5.10 3.03 -1.57
CA ASP A 457 -5.80 2.49 -0.41
C ASP A 457 -5.11 2.99 0.85
N PHE A 458 -5.83 3.70 1.71
CA PHE A 458 -5.34 4.22 2.99
C PHE A 458 -6.09 3.60 4.17
N MET A 459 -5.41 3.43 5.29
CA MET A 459 -6.05 3.27 6.60
C MET A 459 -5.78 4.50 7.44
N LEU A 460 -6.61 4.77 8.46
CA LEU A 460 -6.37 5.88 9.39
C LEU A 460 -5.92 5.34 10.74
N GLY A 461 -4.93 5.99 11.35
CA GLY A 461 -4.57 5.79 12.77
C GLY A 461 -5.63 6.42 13.70
N ARG A 462 -5.58 6.12 15.01
CA ARG A 462 -6.52 6.71 15.99
C ARG A 462 -6.48 8.25 16.04
N ASP A 463 -5.33 8.80 15.68
CA ASP A 463 -5.00 10.22 15.51
C ASP A 463 -5.44 10.80 14.15
N LEU A 464 -6.08 9.99 13.30
CA LEU A 464 -6.49 10.29 11.93
C LEU A 464 -5.35 10.47 10.92
N HIS A 465 -4.09 10.16 11.28
CA HIS A 465 -3.02 10.16 10.29
C HIS A 465 -3.25 9.04 9.25
N PRO A 466 -3.15 9.34 7.94
CA PRO A 466 -3.37 8.36 6.90
C PRO A 466 -2.12 7.51 6.64
N TRP A 467 -2.33 6.21 6.57
CA TRP A 467 -1.32 5.18 6.30
C TRP A 467 -1.57 4.56 4.92
N LEU A 468 -0.66 4.79 3.98
CA LEU A 468 -0.71 4.20 2.64
C LEU A 468 -0.51 2.68 2.73
N ILE A 469 -1.45 1.92 2.15
CA ILE A 469 -1.45 0.45 2.19
C ILE A 469 -1.05 -0.15 0.84
N GLU A 470 -1.61 0.37 -0.25
CA GLU A 470 -1.27 -0.01 -1.62
C GLU A 470 -1.74 1.04 -2.63
N ILE A 471 -1.12 1.05 -3.81
CA ILE A 471 -1.59 1.80 -4.98
C ILE A 471 -1.98 0.79 -6.06
N ASN A 472 -3.14 0.99 -6.68
CA ASN A 472 -3.67 0.15 -7.73
C ASN A 472 -3.74 0.92 -9.06
N ALA A 473 -3.08 0.40 -10.09
CA ALA A 473 -3.37 0.77 -11.48
C ALA A 473 -4.77 0.29 -11.86
N SER A 474 -5.45 1.03 -12.73
CA SER A 474 -6.78 0.68 -13.24
C SER A 474 -7.79 0.32 -12.12
N PRO A 475 -8.06 1.25 -11.17
CA PRO A 475 -9.02 0.99 -10.10
C PRO A 475 -10.39 0.63 -10.67
N THR A 476 -11.12 -0.24 -9.97
CA THR A 476 -12.46 -0.67 -10.40
C THR A 476 -13.40 0.53 -10.52
N MET A 477 -14.06 0.63 -11.67
CA MET A 477 -15.10 1.64 -11.95
C MET A 477 -16.51 1.04 -11.96
N ALA A 478 -16.66 -0.19 -11.47
CA ALA A 478 -17.95 -0.85 -11.38
C ALA A 478 -18.89 -0.13 -10.40
N PRO A 479 -20.15 0.13 -10.77
CA PRO A 479 -21.15 0.73 -9.90
C PRO A 479 -21.72 -0.31 -8.93
N SER A 480 -20.90 -0.80 -7.99
CA SER A 480 -21.28 -1.89 -7.08
C SER A 480 -22.25 -1.47 -5.97
N THR A 481 -22.30 -0.18 -5.66
CA THR A 481 -23.12 0.45 -4.62
C THR A 481 -23.59 1.82 -5.11
N PRO A 482 -24.63 2.45 -4.52
CA PRO A 482 -25.01 3.82 -4.85
C PRO A 482 -23.85 4.83 -4.74
N VAL A 483 -22.99 4.66 -3.73
CA VAL A 483 -21.79 5.49 -3.53
C VAL A 483 -20.85 5.38 -4.73
N THR A 484 -20.49 4.16 -5.12
CA THR A 484 -19.57 3.92 -6.24
C THR A 484 -20.20 4.23 -7.59
N ALA A 485 -21.50 4.01 -7.77
CA ALA A 485 -22.20 4.38 -9.00
C ALA A 485 -22.08 5.88 -9.28
N ARG A 486 -22.30 6.72 -8.26
CA ARG A 486 -22.17 8.18 -8.37
C ARG A 486 -20.71 8.60 -8.54
N LEU A 487 -19.82 8.15 -7.64
CA LEU A 487 -18.45 8.64 -7.59
C LEU A 487 -17.59 8.14 -8.77
N CYS A 488 -17.74 6.88 -9.18
CA CYS A 488 -17.02 6.35 -10.33
C CYS A 488 -17.48 7.03 -11.63
N ALA A 489 -18.76 7.39 -11.76
CA ALA A 489 -19.23 8.15 -12.92
C ALA A 489 -18.63 9.56 -12.93
N ALA A 490 -18.63 10.26 -11.80
CA ALA A 490 -18.07 11.60 -11.69
C ALA A 490 -16.57 11.63 -12.01
N VAL A 491 -15.76 10.73 -11.43
CA VAL A 491 -14.30 10.73 -11.66
C VAL A 491 -13.94 10.40 -13.11
N GLN A 492 -14.74 9.60 -13.81
CA GLN A 492 -14.56 9.30 -15.23
C GLN A 492 -14.81 10.54 -16.11
N GLU A 493 -15.89 11.27 -15.86
CA GLU A 493 -16.19 12.53 -16.54
C GLU A 493 -15.12 13.59 -16.25
N ASP A 494 -14.73 13.74 -14.98
CA ASP A 494 -13.73 14.72 -14.54
C ASP A 494 -12.34 14.40 -15.08
N THR A 495 -12.02 13.12 -15.30
CA THR A 495 -10.78 12.72 -15.98
C THR A 495 -10.75 13.29 -17.39
N LEU A 496 -11.87 13.21 -18.13
CA LEU A 496 -11.97 13.78 -19.48
C LEU A 496 -11.86 15.30 -19.47
N ARG A 497 -12.41 15.97 -18.44
CA ARG A 497 -12.22 17.41 -18.24
C ARG A 497 -10.75 17.80 -18.12
N VAL A 498 -9.98 17.04 -17.33
CA VAL A 498 -8.55 17.30 -17.15
C VAL A 498 -7.77 17.06 -18.44
N VAL A 499 -8.01 15.94 -19.13
CA VAL A 499 -7.14 15.51 -20.26
C VAL A 499 -7.55 16.08 -21.62
N LEU A 500 -8.81 16.50 -21.78
CA LEU A 500 -9.33 17.09 -23.02
C LEU A 500 -9.66 18.57 -22.85
N ASP A 501 -10.56 18.91 -21.93
CA ASP A 501 -11.13 20.27 -21.86
C ASP A 501 -10.06 21.27 -21.40
N ARG A 502 -9.30 20.92 -20.36
CA ARG A 502 -8.21 21.76 -19.84
C ARG A 502 -7.05 21.96 -20.82
N ARG A 503 -6.93 21.07 -21.81
CA ARG A 503 -5.93 21.20 -22.88
C ARG A 503 -6.34 22.27 -23.89
N LEU A 504 -7.63 22.43 -24.14
CA LEU A 504 -8.18 23.47 -25.03
C LEU A 504 -8.22 24.82 -24.31
N ASP A 505 -8.63 24.82 -23.04
CA ASP A 505 -8.72 26.00 -22.20
C ASP A 505 -8.13 25.71 -20.81
N ARG A 506 -7.01 26.37 -20.47
CA ARG A 506 -6.32 26.12 -19.19
C ARG A 506 -7.14 26.50 -17.95
N THR A 507 -8.19 27.29 -18.14
CA THR A 507 -9.12 27.75 -17.09
C THR A 507 -10.37 26.86 -16.99
N ALA A 508 -10.53 25.88 -17.88
CA ALA A 508 -11.67 24.98 -17.87
C ALA A 508 -11.80 24.23 -16.53
N ASN A 509 -13.05 24.01 -16.13
CA ASN A 509 -13.40 23.29 -14.91
C ASN A 509 -12.85 21.86 -14.94
N THR A 510 -12.09 21.47 -13.92
CA THR A 510 -11.52 20.12 -13.75
C THR A 510 -12.38 19.18 -12.92
N GLY A 511 -13.61 19.59 -12.63
CA GLY A 511 -14.51 18.94 -11.68
C GLY A 511 -13.92 18.90 -10.28
N ASP A 512 -13.94 17.71 -9.67
CA ASP A 512 -13.37 17.49 -8.34
C ASP A 512 -11.85 17.21 -8.38
N PHE A 513 -11.18 17.22 -9.53
CA PHE A 513 -9.71 17.15 -9.58
C PHE A 513 -9.05 18.46 -9.15
N GLU A 514 -8.00 18.35 -8.34
CA GLU A 514 -7.11 19.41 -7.90
C GLU A 514 -5.67 19.08 -8.31
N LEU A 515 -4.95 20.03 -8.92
CA LEU A 515 -3.52 19.84 -9.17
C LEU A 515 -2.76 19.97 -7.85
N ILE A 516 -2.14 18.89 -7.37
CA ILE A 516 -1.42 18.88 -6.09
C ILE A 516 0.09 18.93 -6.25
N TYR A 517 0.59 18.56 -7.42
CA TYR A 517 2.02 18.50 -7.67
C TYR A 517 2.33 18.67 -9.15
N LYS A 518 3.30 19.54 -9.44
CA LYS A 518 3.86 19.71 -10.77
C LYS A 518 5.31 20.15 -10.63
N GLN A 519 6.24 19.29 -11.02
CA GLN A 519 7.67 19.64 -11.06
C GLN A 519 8.01 20.57 -12.22
N ALA A 520 9.23 21.10 -12.22
CA ALA A 520 9.84 21.62 -13.43
C ALA A 520 10.14 20.47 -14.39
N ALA A 521 10.04 20.72 -15.70
CA ALA A 521 10.48 19.75 -16.69
C ALA A 521 12.01 19.64 -16.61
N VAL A 522 12.52 18.41 -16.67
CA VAL A 522 13.95 18.13 -16.71
C VAL A 522 14.29 17.72 -18.13
N ASP A 523 15.26 18.38 -18.75
CA ASP A 523 15.80 17.91 -20.02
C ASP A 523 16.58 16.61 -19.77
N ILE A 524 16.04 15.50 -20.25
CA ILE A 524 16.70 14.20 -20.17
C ILE A 524 17.57 14.06 -21.42
N PRO A 525 18.90 14.15 -21.32
CA PRO A 525 19.77 13.98 -22.48
C PRO A 525 19.58 12.58 -23.04
N GLN A 526 19.52 12.44 -24.37
CA GLN A 526 19.60 11.11 -24.98
C GLN A 526 20.97 10.53 -24.61
N TYR A 527 20.98 9.44 -23.84
CA TYR A 527 22.22 8.78 -23.44
C TYR A 527 22.88 8.15 -24.67
N VAL A 528 23.89 8.83 -25.23
CA VAL A 528 24.65 8.38 -26.40
C VAL A 528 25.89 7.54 -26.03
N GLY A 529 25.95 7.01 -24.80
CA GLY A 529 26.98 6.06 -24.39
C GLY A 529 28.38 6.65 -24.18
N VAL A 530 28.51 7.84 -23.60
CA VAL A 530 29.82 8.43 -23.28
C VAL A 530 30.07 8.42 -21.78
N ASN A 531 31.29 8.04 -21.38
CA ASN A 531 31.78 7.95 -20.01
C ASN A 531 31.29 9.12 -19.14
N LEU A 532 30.52 8.81 -18.10
CA LEU A 532 30.10 9.79 -17.10
C LEU A 532 31.32 10.21 -16.29
N LEU A 533 31.73 11.47 -16.42
CA LEU A 533 32.68 12.12 -15.53
C LEU A 533 31.86 12.85 -14.45
N VAL A 534 32.07 12.50 -13.18
CA VAL A 534 31.50 13.25 -12.05
C VAL A 534 32.60 14.16 -11.53
N GLU A 535 32.47 15.46 -11.75
CA GLU A 535 33.25 16.47 -11.04
C GLU A 535 32.54 16.82 -9.74
N GLY A 536 33.22 16.58 -8.62
CA GLY A 536 32.80 17.02 -7.31
C GLY A 536 33.85 17.95 -6.70
N PHE A 537 33.42 18.89 -5.87
CA PHE A 537 34.30 19.71 -5.06
C PHE A 537 34.25 19.23 -3.60
N ALA A 538 35.41 19.08 -2.98
CA ALA A 538 35.50 18.74 -1.57
C ALA A 538 34.91 19.88 -0.73
N ILE A 539 33.84 19.59 0.03
CA ILE A 539 33.36 20.49 1.07
C ILE A 539 34.38 20.41 2.21
N LYS A 540 35.15 21.48 2.40
CA LYS A 540 36.11 21.56 3.52
C LYS A 540 35.31 21.59 4.83
N GLY A 541 35.23 20.44 5.51
CA GLY A 541 34.81 20.40 6.91
C GLY A 541 35.73 21.30 7.76
N ALA A 542 35.16 21.86 8.84
CA ALA A 542 35.93 22.63 9.81
C ALA A 542 37.17 21.83 10.23
N SER A 543 38.35 22.44 10.09
CA SER A 543 39.62 21.78 10.38
C SER A 543 39.69 21.41 11.86
N PRO A 544 40.13 20.19 12.22
CA PRO A 544 40.48 19.89 13.59
C PRO A 544 41.62 20.83 14.01
N LEU A 545 41.51 21.43 15.20
CA LEU A 545 42.58 22.25 15.78
C LEU A 545 43.89 21.42 15.81
N PRO A 546 45.04 22.04 15.46
CA PRO A 546 46.29 21.31 15.36
C PRO A 546 46.77 20.84 16.75
N PRO A 547 47.33 19.62 16.85
CA PRO A 547 47.95 19.16 18.08
C PRO A 547 49.24 19.96 18.36
N LEU A 548 49.41 20.40 19.61
CA LEU A 548 50.62 21.04 20.12
C LEU A 548 51.84 20.15 19.86
N ARG A 549 52.76 20.61 19.00
CA ARG A 549 54.04 19.95 18.72
C ARG A 549 55.04 20.19 19.85
N SER A 550 55.56 19.12 20.44
CA SER A 550 56.87 19.13 21.10
C SER A 550 57.97 18.85 20.05
N SER A 551 58.93 19.78 19.96
CA SER A 551 60.06 19.74 19.03
C SER A 551 61.09 18.65 19.36
N LYS A 552 61.65 17.99 18.33
CA LYS A 552 63.10 17.96 17.99
C LYS A 552 63.41 16.90 16.90
N ARG A 553 63.94 17.40 15.76
CA ARG A 553 65.17 16.98 15.02
C ARG A 553 65.43 15.47 14.87
N SER A 554 65.76 14.87 13.72
CA SER A 554 66.53 15.31 12.54
C SER A 554 66.45 14.24 11.43
N ALA A 555 66.65 14.63 10.16
CA ALA A 555 66.74 13.78 8.96
C ALA A 555 68.23 13.36 8.67
N PRO A 556 68.66 12.83 7.49
CA PRO A 556 67.94 12.26 6.31
C PRO A 556 68.65 11.03 5.63
N LYS A 557 68.09 10.60 4.47
CA LYS A 557 68.69 9.89 3.29
C LYS A 557 68.51 8.34 3.27
N HIS A 558 68.31 7.62 2.15
CA HIS A 558 68.60 7.84 0.72
C HIS A 558 67.66 7.00 -0.20
N ARG A 559 67.64 7.38 -1.49
CA ARG A 559 66.94 6.83 -2.69
C ARG A 559 67.06 5.31 -2.95
N GLY A 560 66.08 4.79 -3.71
CA GLY A 560 66.28 3.68 -4.67
C GLY A 560 65.00 3.03 -5.17
N ALA A 561 64.66 3.20 -6.45
CA ALA A 561 63.59 2.49 -7.16
C ALA A 561 64.08 1.14 -7.69
N ILE A 562 63.16 0.18 -7.94
CA ILE A 562 63.01 -0.64 -9.16
C ILE A 562 61.98 -1.76 -8.93
N THR A 563 61.41 -2.18 -10.06
CA THR A 563 60.21 -2.93 -10.44
C THR A 563 60.09 -4.42 -10.08
N GLU A 564 58.83 -4.87 -10.16
CA GLU A 564 58.33 -6.05 -10.91
C GLU A 564 57.85 -7.32 -10.17
N LYS A 565 56.71 -7.83 -10.67
CA LYS A 565 56.15 -9.21 -10.70
C LYS A 565 55.09 -9.66 -9.68
N ASN A 566 53.89 -9.87 -10.23
CA ASN A 566 52.86 -10.88 -9.89
C ASN A 566 53.45 -12.32 -9.92
N PRO A 567 52.87 -13.36 -9.27
CA PRO A 567 51.45 -13.74 -9.46
C PRO A 567 50.69 -14.46 -8.30
N ALA A 568 49.36 -14.48 -8.49
CA ALA A 568 48.33 -15.45 -8.10
C ALA A 568 48.59 -16.53 -7.02
N GLU A 569 47.67 -16.61 -6.05
CA GLU A 569 47.43 -17.83 -5.26
C GLU A 569 45.94 -18.21 -5.14
N LYS A 570 45.75 -19.53 -5.10
CA LYS A 570 44.52 -20.31 -5.23
C LYS A 570 43.75 -20.42 -3.91
N VAL A 571 42.42 -20.35 -4.00
CA VAL A 571 41.46 -20.68 -2.94
C VAL A 571 41.34 -22.20 -2.78
N LYS A 572 41.48 -22.69 -1.54
CA LYS A 572 41.19 -24.07 -1.11
C LYS A 572 39.73 -24.21 -0.64
N LEU A 573 39.16 -25.38 -0.91
CA LEU A 573 37.78 -25.78 -0.66
C LEU A 573 37.77 -27.08 0.18
N LEU A 574 36.67 -27.28 0.95
CA LEU A 574 36.12 -28.52 1.59
C LEU A 574 36.33 -28.71 3.11
N PRO A 575 35.49 -29.51 3.82
CA PRO A 575 34.36 -30.34 3.35
C PRO A 575 33.02 -30.25 4.14
N LYS A 576 32.02 -30.88 3.51
CA LYS A 576 30.64 -31.17 3.93
C LYS A 576 30.53 -32.15 5.11
N MET A 577 29.47 -32.03 5.91
CA MET A 577 28.99 -33.10 6.80
C MET A 577 27.54 -33.52 6.51
N ARG A 578 27.30 -34.81 6.73
CA ARG A 578 26.20 -35.67 6.26
C ARG A 578 24.90 -35.50 7.05
N ALA A 579 23.82 -35.86 6.36
CA ALA A 579 22.45 -36.03 6.85
C ALA A 579 22.28 -37.26 7.74
N VAL A 580 21.29 -37.19 8.65
CA VAL A 580 20.67 -38.34 9.33
C VAL A 580 19.15 -38.17 9.23
N LYS A 581 18.47 -39.23 8.77
CA LYS A 581 17.01 -39.40 8.68
C LYS A 581 16.63 -40.64 9.50
N SER A 582 15.62 -40.54 10.35
CA SER A 582 14.68 -41.63 10.73
C SER A 582 13.57 -41.03 11.62
N LEU A 583 12.30 -41.11 11.17
CA LEU A 583 11.21 -42.00 11.65
C LEU A 583 10.39 -41.43 12.81
N LEU A 584 9.09 -41.18 12.56
CA LEU A 584 7.96 -41.82 13.27
C LEU A 584 6.62 -41.46 12.62
N GLN A 585 5.74 -42.47 12.58
CA GLN A 585 4.42 -42.52 11.96
C GLN A 585 3.29 -42.08 12.93
N ASN A 586 2.16 -41.72 12.33
CA ASN A 586 0.75 -41.90 12.75
C ASN A 586 0.30 -41.55 14.18
N THR A 587 -0.75 -40.72 14.29
CA THR A 587 -2.09 -41.17 14.72
C THR A 587 -3.14 -40.05 14.63
N SER A 588 -4.38 -40.51 14.47
CA SER A 588 -5.65 -39.85 14.15
C SER A 588 -6.42 -39.32 15.36
N GLY A 589 -7.18 -38.23 15.13
CA GLY A 589 -8.58 -38.03 15.54
C GLY A 589 -8.95 -37.87 17.01
N THR A 590 -9.58 -36.73 17.37
CA THR A 590 -10.90 -36.70 18.05
C THR A 590 -11.43 -35.26 18.18
N VAL A 591 -12.76 -35.17 18.07
CA VAL A 591 -13.65 -34.01 18.20
C VAL A 591 -13.91 -33.70 19.67
N CYS A 592 -14.10 -32.42 20.05
CA CYS A 592 -14.96 -32.00 21.16
C CYS A 592 -15.32 -30.49 21.07
N GLU A 593 -16.62 -30.18 21.16
CA GLU A 593 -17.19 -28.86 21.50
C GLU A 593 -17.27 -28.67 23.05
N PRO A 594 -17.96 -27.64 23.58
CA PRO A 594 -17.43 -26.32 23.89
C PRO A 594 -17.35 -26.08 25.41
N ILE A 595 -16.35 -25.31 25.88
CA ILE A 595 -16.18 -25.00 27.31
C ILE A 595 -16.48 -23.54 27.61
N THR A 596 -17.43 -23.34 28.51
CA THR A 596 -17.82 -22.08 29.16
C THR A 596 -16.83 -21.65 30.25
N SER A 597 -16.60 -20.35 30.35
CA SER A 597 -16.04 -19.60 31.51
C SER A 597 -14.57 -19.79 31.94
N SER A 598 -13.78 -20.68 31.33
CA SER A 598 -12.32 -20.82 31.61
C SER A 598 -11.41 -19.97 30.71
N ALA A 599 -11.95 -19.25 29.72
CA ALA A 599 -11.19 -18.59 28.66
C ALA A 599 -10.33 -17.39 29.14
N ARG A 600 -10.68 -16.75 30.26
CA ARG A 600 -9.99 -15.53 30.74
C ARG A 600 -8.67 -15.80 31.45
N GLU A 601 -8.55 -16.93 32.15
CA GLU A 601 -7.27 -17.35 32.75
C GLU A 601 -6.33 -17.99 31.71
N SER A 602 -6.88 -18.61 30.65
CA SER A 602 -6.05 -19.15 29.56
C SER A 602 -5.40 -18.05 28.70
N GLU A 603 -6.05 -16.91 28.53
CA GLU A 603 -5.56 -15.78 27.72
C GLU A 603 -4.30 -15.13 28.31
N GLN A 604 -4.26 -14.97 29.64
CA GLN A 604 -3.14 -14.36 30.34
C GLN A 604 -1.91 -15.29 30.35
N VAL A 605 -2.15 -16.61 30.44
CA VAL A 605 -1.11 -17.65 30.37
C VAL A 605 -0.58 -17.82 28.93
N ASP A 606 -1.42 -17.66 27.91
CA ASP A 606 -1.00 -17.73 26.50
C ASP A 606 -0.20 -16.50 26.05
N LEU A 607 -0.53 -15.30 26.55
CA LEU A 607 0.28 -14.10 26.34
C LEU A 607 1.63 -14.23 27.02
N GLN A 608 1.69 -14.71 28.27
CA GLN A 608 2.96 -14.96 28.97
C GLN A 608 3.82 -16.03 28.29
N ARG A 609 3.22 -17.12 27.77
CA ARG A 609 3.93 -18.14 26.97
C ARG A 609 4.39 -17.60 25.60
N PHE A 610 3.58 -16.76 24.97
CA PHE A 610 3.93 -16.05 23.75
C PHE A 610 5.15 -15.15 23.99
N TRP A 611 5.12 -14.31 25.04
CA TRP A 611 6.23 -13.46 25.45
C TRP A 611 7.49 -14.25 25.83
N ALA A 612 7.35 -15.35 26.57
CA ALA A 612 8.44 -16.26 26.89
C ALA A 612 9.08 -16.88 25.63
N SER A 613 8.28 -17.34 24.66
CA SER A 613 8.80 -17.90 23.40
C SER A 613 9.46 -16.84 22.49
N LEU A 614 9.07 -15.57 22.63
CA LEU A 614 9.54 -14.47 21.78
C LEU A 614 10.79 -13.77 22.29
N VAL A 615 10.90 -13.64 23.61
CA VAL A 615 11.97 -12.90 24.29
C VAL A 615 13.05 -13.85 24.83
N VAL A 616 12.67 -15.05 25.32
CA VAL A 616 13.58 -15.90 26.12
C VAL A 616 14.28 -17.00 25.29
N GLU A 617 13.58 -17.67 24.37
CA GLU A 617 14.17 -18.83 23.65
C GLU A 617 15.39 -18.51 22.76
N PRO A 618 15.51 -17.33 22.11
CA PRO A 618 16.71 -17.00 21.34
C PRO A 618 17.92 -16.55 22.17
N TRP A 619 17.73 -16.12 23.42
CA TRP A 619 18.79 -15.57 24.27
C TRP A 619 19.41 -16.56 25.24
N ILE A 620 18.70 -17.63 25.63
CA ILE A 620 19.31 -18.74 26.41
C ILE A 620 20.25 -19.61 25.54
N LYS A 621 20.19 -19.48 24.21
CA LYS A 621 21.01 -20.26 23.26
C LYS A 621 22.17 -19.50 22.62
N ARG A 622 22.50 -18.28 23.10
CA ARG A 622 23.76 -17.60 22.75
C ARG A 622 24.76 -17.75 23.86
#